data_AF-A0AAW5ERW7-F1
#
_entry.id   AF-A0AAW5ERW7-F1
#
_cell.length_a   1.000
_cell.length_b   1.000
_cell.length_c   1.000
_cell.angle_alpha   90.00
_cell.angle_beta   90.00
_cell.angle_gamma   90.00
#
_symmetry.space_group_name_H-M   'P 1'
#
loop_
_entity.id
_entity.type
_entity.pdbx_description
1 polymer ?
#
loop_
_entity_poly.entity_id
_entity_poly.type
_entity_poly.pdbx_seq_one_letter_code
_entity_poly.pdbx_strand_id
1 'polypeptide(L)'
;MPDTTGCTPDWHLEHSRPALFLDYFNPRTFFSSQVNRLATRFRDIQALCDEGENPPDLTRLRNELAFHLIKMSRWWGFDFCPRGVTNVRNPLFMTYVKTHIENSIEDESLFDLLTVQRHMHAGDAGHILVLGHEGGADPTLSVLFGIDGQRGFRFAIGSSGLAPLWNGQTYPDFASAWLAARAVHALIADSHANVQEYEIAHQEHIWARAWHRRHFHRHITRPAMDMYVQAKEQLGACQSEFGRQEFETIVNKAAFHITWSAFHRNMTIADMIAESNMGETELRQANIIKRRARTYITTCVDPIQRPEMDILLDRVISYLPRRCA
;
A
#
# COMPACT_ATOMS: atom_id res chain seq x y z
N MET A 1 -6.03 23.07 -13.14
CA MET A 1 -7.18 22.18 -13.39
C MET A 1 -6.74 20.79 -12.96
N PRO A 2 -7.44 20.06 -12.08
CA PRO A 2 -7.23 18.63 -12.02
C PRO A 2 -7.92 18.06 -13.26
N ASP A 3 -7.14 17.57 -14.22
CA ASP A 3 -7.70 16.89 -15.37
C ASP A 3 -8.43 15.65 -14.85
N THR A 4 -9.77 15.67 -14.87
CA THR A 4 -10.54 14.44 -14.82
C THR A 4 -9.95 13.53 -15.90
N THR A 5 -9.62 12.30 -15.53
CA THR A 5 -8.93 11.31 -16.38
C THR A 5 -9.75 10.85 -17.60
N GLY A 6 -10.81 11.57 -17.95
CA GLY A 6 -11.77 11.27 -19.00
C GLY A 6 -12.85 10.26 -18.59
N CYS A 7 -12.81 9.73 -17.37
CA CYS A 7 -13.80 8.78 -16.86
C CYS A 7 -15.08 9.49 -16.41
N THR A 8 -16.24 8.94 -16.79
CA THR A 8 -17.55 9.47 -16.43
C THR A 8 -17.99 9.01 -15.03
N PRO A 9 -18.98 9.69 -14.40
CA PRO A 9 -19.58 9.23 -13.16
C PRO A 9 -20.04 7.76 -13.19
N ASP A 10 -20.75 7.34 -14.25
CA ASP A 10 -21.26 5.98 -14.40
C ASP A 10 -20.14 4.94 -14.42
N TRP A 11 -19.05 5.24 -15.14
CA TRP A 11 -17.88 4.38 -15.17
C TRP A 11 -17.31 4.17 -13.75
N HIS A 12 -17.22 5.24 -12.94
CA HIS A 12 -16.73 5.14 -11.57
C HIS A 12 -17.65 4.30 -10.67
N LEU A 13 -18.96 4.44 -10.80
CA LEU A 13 -19.94 3.67 -10.02
C LEU A 13 -19.81 2.15 -10.24
N GLU A 14 -19.42 1.74 -11.45
CA GLU A 14 -19.21 0.35 -11.82
C GLU A 14 -17.83 -0.19 -11.44
N HIS A 15 -16.78 0.64 -11.44
CA HIS A 15 -15.38 0.16 -11.40
C HIS A 15 -14.54 0.60 -10.19
N SER A 16 -15.04 1.57 -9.41
CA SER A 16 -14.25 2.22 -8.35
C SER A 16 -14.68 1.86 -6.94
N ARG A 17 -15.61 0.92 -6.77
CA ARG A 17 -15.96 0.40 -5.43
C ARG A 17 -14.75 -0.33 -4.82
N PRO A 18 -14.36 0.00 -3.57
CA PRO A 18 -13.24 -0.65 -2.88
C PRO A 18 -13.23 -2.18 -2.96
N ALA A 19 -14.39 -2.82 -2.81
CA ALA A 19 -14.53 -4.27 -2.87
C ALA A 19 -14.06 -4.92 -4.20
N LEU A 20 -13.96 -4.15 -5.27
CA LEU A 20 -13.51 -4.66 -6.59
C LEU A 20 -11.99 -4.76 -6.72
N PHE A 21 -11.22 -4.15 -5.81
CA PHE A 21 -9.77 -4.07 -5.95
C PHE A 21 -8.97 -4.05 -4.65
N LEU A 22 -9.63 -3.99 -3.50
CA LEU A 22 -9.00 -4.15 -2.20
C LEU A 22 -9.18 -5.57 -1.69
N ASP A 23 -8.08 -6.15 -1.21
CA ASP A 23 -8.08 -7.43 -0.52
C ASP A 23 -7.28 -7.27 0.78
N TYR A 24 -8.02 -6.98 1.85
CA TYR A 24 -7.44 -6.71 3.17
C TYR A 24 -6.81 -7.95 3.81
N PHE A 25 -7.31 -9.14 3.51
CA PHE A 25 -6.86 -10.38 4.15
C PHE A 25 -5.79 -11.12 3.33
N ASN A 26 -5.34 -10.53 2.21
CA ASN A 26 -4.28 -11.07 1.38
C ASN A 26 -3.10 -10.08 1.23
N PRO A 27 -2.11 -10.14 2.14
CA PRO A 27 -0.92 -9.29 2.08
C PRO A 27 -0.05 -9.54 0.85
N ARG A 28 -0.26 -10.61 0.07
CA ARG A 28 0.50 -10.87 -1.17
C ARG A 28 0.06 -9.96 -2.32
N THR A 29 -1.12 -9.36 -2.22
CA THR A 29 -1.56 -8.34 -3.18
C THR A 29 -0.75 -7.06 -2.96
N PHE A 30 -0.06 -6.60 -4.02
CA PHE A 30 0.86 -5.46 -3.93
C PHE A 30 0.23 -4.24 -3.24
N PHE A 31 0.73 -3.92 -2.03
CA PHE A 31 0.33 -2.75 -1.25
C PHE A 31 0.26 -1.47 -2.11
N SER A 32 1.33 -1.21 -2.89
CA SER A 32 1.44 -0.03 -3.74
C SER A 32 0.31 0.05 -4.77
N SER A 33 -0.07 -1.08 -5.36
CA SER A 33 -1.15 -1.15 -6.37
C SER A 33 -2.49 -0.76 -5.76
N GLN A 34 -2.83 -1.37 -4.62
CA GLN A 34 -4.09 -1.12 -3.92
C GLN A 34 -4.21 0.34 -3.46
N VAL A 35 -3.16 0.86 -2.81
CA VAL A 35 -3.20 2.21 -2.22
C VAL A 35 -3.15 3.32 -3.27
N ASN A 36 -2.38 3.13 -4.35
CA ASN A 36 -2.35 4.09 -5.46
C ASN A 36 -3.70 4.13 -6.18
N ARG A 37 -4.31 2.96 -6.43
CA ARG A 37 -5.63 2.87 -7.05
C ARG A 37 -6.68 3.56 -6.21
N LEU A 38 -6.66 3.32 -4.90
CA LEU A 38 -7.58 3.95 -3.96
C LEU A 38 -7.45 5.48 -3.94
N ALA A 39 -6.21 6.00 -3.88
CA ALA A 39 -5.95 7.44 -3.88
C ALA A 39 -6.34 8.11 -5.21
N THR A 40 -6.04 7.47 -6.35
CA THR A 40 -6.41 7.98 -7.67
C THR A 40 -7.93 7.99 -7.86
N ARG A 41 -8.63 6.89 -7.57
CA ARG A 41 -10.09 6.85 -7.69
C ARG A 41 -10.78 7.87 -6.79
N PHE A 42 -10.29 8.06 -5.57
CA PHE A 42 -10.82 9.11 -4.70
C PHE A 42 -10.67 10.51 -5.31
N ARG A 43 -9.48 10.84 -5.84
CA ARG A 43 -9.22 12.16 -6.44
C ARG A 43 -10.12 12.42 -7.66
N ASP A 44 -10.24 11.45 -8.55
CA ASP A 44 -11.05 11.57 -9.77
C ASP A 44 -12.53 11.79 -9.40
N ILE A 45 -13.06 10.99 -8.47
CA ILE A 45 -14.45 11.12 -8.01
C ILE A 45 -14.67 12.43 -7.24
N GLN A 46 -13.72 12.86 -6.41
CA GLN A 46 -13.81 14.16 -5.73
C GLN A 46 -13.88 15.31 -6.75
N ALA A 47 -13.08 15.26 -7.83
CA ALA A 47 -13.14 16.27 -8.89
C ALA A 47 -14.51 16.27 -9.59
N LEU A 48 -15.05 15.09 -9.92
CA LEU A 48 -16.40 14.98 -10.50
C LEU A 48 -17.50 15.53 -9.58
N CYS A 49 -17.39 15.29 -8.27
CA CYS A 49 -18.29 15.85 -7.27
C CYS A 49 -18.18 17.39 -7.17
N ASP A 50 -16.99 17.96 -7.39
CA ASP A 50 -16.77 19.40 -7.37
C ASP A 50 -17.28 20.10 -8.65
N GLU A 51 -17.39 19.37 -9.77
CA GLU A 51 -17.72 19.90 -11.10
C GLU A 51 -19.22 19.89 -11.49
N GLY A 52 -20.09 19.13 -10.81
CA GLY A 52 -21.48 18.93 -11.25
C GLY A 52 -22.53 18.78 -10.15
N GLU A 53 -23.78 18.50 -10.56
CA GLU A 53 -24.88 18.10 -9.67
C GLU A 53 -24.57 16.72 -9.06
N ASN A 54 -23.89 16.73 -7.92
CA ASN A 54 -23.48 15.59 -7.10
C ASN A 54 -24.51 14.44 -7.04
N PRO A 55 -24.41 13.39 -7.87
CA PRO A 55 -25.31 12.27 -7.77
C PRO A 55 -25.15 11.60 -6.39
N PRO A 56 -26.25 11.21 -5.71
CA PRO A 56 -26.16 10.62 -4.36
C PRO A 56 -25.24 9.40 -4.28
N ASP A 57 -25.26 8.56 -5.31
CA ASP A 57 -24.43 7.34 -5.34
C ASP A 57 -22.94 7.66 -5.55
N LEU A 58 -22.62 8.69 -6.34
CA LEU A 58 -21.23 9.14 -6.51
C LEU A 58 -20.69 9.74 -5.21
N THR A 59 -21.53 10.49 -4.50
CA THR A 59 -21.23 11.02 -3.17
C THR A 59 -20.99 9.90 -2.16
N ARG A 60 -21.83 8.85 -2.17
CA ARG A 60 -21.65 7.67 -1.32
C ARG A 60 -20.33 6.98 -1.62
N LEU A 61 -20.01 6.76 -2.89
CA LEU A 61 -18.77 6.12 -3.32
C LEU A 61 -17.53 6.94 -2.92
N ARG A 62 -17.57 8.27 -3.04
CA ARG A 62 -16.50 9.15 -2.55
C ARG A 62 -16.25 8.95 -1.05
N ASN A 63 -17.33 8.93 -0.26
CA ASN A 63 -17.26 8.79 1.19
C ASN A 63 -16.71 7.41 1.59
N GLU A 64 -17.13 6.35 0.89
CA GLU A 64 -16.61 4.99 1.04
C GLU A 64 -15.10 4.94 0.76
N LEU A 65 -14.65 5.50 -0.37
CA LEU A 65 -13.23 5.60 -0.72
C LEU A 65 -12.41 6.38 0.33
N ALA A 66 -12.97 7.46 0.89
CA ALA A 66 -12.33 8.23 1.95
C ALA A 66 -12.10 7.39 3.21
N PHE A 67 -13.10 6.62 3.64
CA PHE A 67 -12.97 5.71 4.77
C PHE A 67 -11.92 4.63 4.49
N HIS A 68 -11.95 4.02 3.30
CA HIS A 68 -11.00 2.98 2.94
C HIS A 68 -9.55 3.48 2.87
N LEU A 69 -9.29 4.77 2.57
CA LEU A 69 -7.95 5.35 2.65
C LEU A 69 -7.42 5.36 4.09
N ILE A 70 -8.26 5.67 5.08
CA ILE A 70 -7.91 5.59 6.51
C ILE A 70 -7.73 4.12 6.91
N LYS A 71 -8.65 3.24 6.51
CA LYS A 71 -8.57 1.80 6.81
C LYS A 71 -7.27 1.21 6.28
N MET A 72 -6.91 1.47 5.02
CA MET A 72 -5.64 1.02 4.42
C MET A 72 -4.42 1.60 5.15
N SER A 73 -4.47 2.86 5.61
CA SER A 73 -3.35 3.45 6.35
C SER A 73 -3.05 2.71 7.65
N ARG A 74 -4.10 2.19 8.31
CA ARG A 74 -3.95 1.37 9.52
C ARG A 74 -3.56 -0.07 9.19
N TRP A 75 -4.15 -0.62 8.13
CA TRP A 75 -3.91 -2.00 7.72
C TRP A 75 -2.45 -2.28 7.34
N TRP A 76 -1.78 -1.32 6.72
CA TRP A 76 -0.39 -1.41 6.26
C TRP A 76 0.57 -0.52 7.06
N GLY A 77 0.06 0.23 8.05
CA GLY A 77 0.87 1.08 8.93
C GLY A 77 1.59 2.22 8.20
N PHE A 78 0.97 2.87 7.21
CA PHE A 78 1.58 3.99 6.49
C PHE A 78 1.13 5.38 6.95
N ASP A 79 2.01 6.37 6.80
CA ASP A 79 1.70 7.76 7.14
C ASP A 79 0.77 8.35 6.06
N PHE A 80 -0.49 8.58 6.43
CA PHE A 80 -1.50 9.15 5.55
C PHE A 80 -1.80 10.61 5.94
N CYS A 81 -1.62 11.52 4.99
CA CYS A 81 -2.03 12.92 5.10
C CYS A 81 -3.06 13.21 4.00
N PRO A 82 -4.36 13.44 4.34
CA PRO A 82 -5.40 13.68 3.34
C PRO A 82 -5.03 14.77 2.34
N ARG A 83 -4.49 15.90 2.81
CA ARG A 83 -4.08 17.01 1.94
C ARG A 83 -2.94 16.61 1.00
N GLY A 84 -1.96 15.87 1.51
CA GLY A 84 -0.80 15.45 0.72
C GLY A 84 -1.16 14.46 -0.39
N VAL A 85 -2.09 13.54 -0.11
CA VAL A 85 -2.46 12.44 -1.00
C VAL A 85 -3.61 12.80 -1.93
N THR A 86 -4.62 13.48 -1.41
CA THR A 86 -5.90 13.70 -2.09
C THR A 86 -6.18 15.16 -2.44
N ASN A 87 -5.35 16.09 -1.98
CA ASN A 87 -5.57 17.54 -2.07
C ASN A 87 -6.78 18.08 -1.27
N VAL A 88 -7.50 17.22 -0.53
CA VAL A 88 -8.61 17.62 0.34
C VAL A 88 -8.08 17.98 1.74
N ARG A 89 -8.57 19.08 2.32
CA ARG A 89 -8.20 19.49 3.69
C ARG A 89 -8.72 18.48 4.72
N ASN A 90 -7.95 18.24 5.78
CA ASN A 90 -8.28 17.23 6.79
C ASN A 90 -9.70 17.35 7.37
N PRO A 91 -10.20 18.54 7.79
CA PRO A 91 -11.57 18.64 8.31
C PRO A 91 -12.65 18.19 7.32
N LEU A 92 -12.53 18.60 6.05
CA LEU A 92 -13.46 18.22 4.99
C LEU A 92 -13.35 16.73 4.68
N PHE A 93 -12.13 16.20 4.57
CA PHE A 93 -11.92 14.77 4.37
C PHE A 93 -12.59 13.92 5.48
N MET A 94 -12.46 14.36 6.74
CA MET A 94 -13.11 13.68 7.86
C MET A 94 -14.63 13.77 7.84
N THR A 95 -15.25 14.77 7.19
CA THR A 95 -16.71 14.76 6.99
C THR A 95 -17.15 13.63 6.08
N TYR A 96 -16.39 13.34 5.01
CA TYR A 96 -16.70 12.24 4.09
C TYR A 96 -16.65 10.89 4.81
N VAL A 97 -15.62 10.70 5.64
CA VAL A 97 -15.46 9.49 6.46
C VAL A 97 -16.62 9.33 7.43
N LYS A 98 -17.02 10.40 8.14
CA LYS A 98 -18.13 10.38 9.09
C LYS A 98 -19.45 10.03 8.41
N THR A 99 -19.74 10.62 7.26
CA THR A 99 -20.95 10.32 6.49
C THR A 99 -20.97 8.87 5.98
N HIS A 100 -19.82 8.26 5.68
CA HIS A 100 -19.76 6.83 5.34
C HIS A 100 -20.14 5.95 6.53
N ILE A 101 -19.46 6.14 7.67
CA ILE A 101 -19.63 5.25 8.84
C ILE A 101 -21.03 5.34 9.46
N GLU A 102 -21.73 6.48 9.32
CA GLU A 102 -23.14 6.63 9.73
C GLU A 102 -24.08 5.61 9.06
N ASN A 103 -23.65 5.01 7.94
CA ASN A 103 -24.42 4.02 7.18
C ASN A 103 -23.84 2.60 7.25
N SER A 104 -22.78 2.36 8.03
CA SER A 104 -22.08 1.07 8.12
C SER A 104 -21.61 0.81 9.56
N ILE A 105 -22.36 -0.01 10.30
CA ILE A 105 -22.07 -0.35 11.71
C ILE A 105 -20.70 -1.02 11.87
N GLU A 106 -20.31 -1.86 10.90
CA GLU A 106 -19.01 -2.54 10.91
C GLU A 106 -17.86 -1.54 10.78
N ASP A 107 -17.97 -0.60 9.84
CA ASP A 107 -16.95 0.43 9.63
C ASP A 107 -16.96 1.49 10.74
N GLU A 108 -18.12 1.80 11.32
CA GLU A 108 -18.25 2.63 12.52
C GLU A 108 -17.51 2.01 13.69
N SER A 109 -17.71 0.71 13.95
CA SER A 109 -17.06 -0.02 15.03
C SER A 109 -15.53 -0.02 14.86
N LEU A 110 -15.05 -0.25 13.64
CA LEU A 110 -13.64 -0.18 13.31
C LEU A 110 -13.10 1.26 13.48
N PHE A 111 -13.85 2.27 13.03
CA PHE A 111 -13.45 3.66 13.16
C PHE A 111 -13.38 4.11 14.62
N ASP A 112 -14.36 3.73 15.45
CA ASP A 112 -14.37 3.99 16.89
C ASP A 112 -13.13 3.39 17.55
N LEU A 113 -12.85 2.11 17.29
CA LEU A 113 -11.66 1.42 17.80
C LEU A 113 -10.35 2.16 17.47
N LEU A 114 -10.23 2.65 16.24
CA LEU A 114 -9.02 3.32 15.78
C LEU A 114 -8.88 4.77 16.27
N THR A 115 -9.95 5.35 16.84
CA THR A 115 -10.02 6.77 17.21
C THR A 115 -10.31 7.00 18.68
N VAL A 116 -11.59 6.99 19.08
CA VAL A 116 -12.07 7.42 20.40
C VAL A 116 -12.22 6.25 21.37
N GLN A 117 -12.52 5.05 20.85
CA GLN A 117 -12.76 3.84 21.64
C GLN A 117 -13.88 4.04 22.66
N ARG A 118 -15.06 4.46 22.19
CA ARG A 118 -16.25 4.63 23.03
C ARG A 118 -16.81 3.30 23.51
N HIS A 119 -16.75 2.28 22.65
CA HIS A 119 -17.35 0.96 22.90
C HIS A 119 -16.33 -0.09 23.36
N MET A 120 -15.03 0.19 23.19
CA MET A 120 -13.94 -0.67 23.65
C MET A 120 -13.19 -0.04 24.81
N HIS A 121 -12.65 -0.87 25.71
CA HIS A 121 -11.80 -0.39 26.80
C HIS A 121 -10.47 0.10 26.22
N ALA A 122 -10.28 1.42 26.18
CA ALA A 122 -9.05 2.01 25.68
C ALA A 122 -7.83 1.50 26.45
N GLY A 123 -6.84 0.97 25.74
CA GLY A 123 -5.62 0.40 26.32
C GLY A 123 -5.72 -1.06 26.78
N ASP A 124 -6.89 -1.67 26.74
CA ASP A 124 -7.09 -3.08 27.12
C ASP A 124 -6.73 -4.03 25.97
N ALA A 125 -5.66 -4.80 26.13
CA ALA A 125 -5.21 -5.78 25.15
C ALA A 125 -6.10 -7.05 25.11
N GLY A 126 -6.99 -7.25 26.09
CA GLY A 126 -7.92 -8.37 26.16
C GLY A 126 -9.24 -8.13 25.41
N HIS A 127 -9.61 -6.86 25.17
CA HIS A 127 -10.79 -6.52 24.38
C HIS A 127 -10.40 -6.46 22.90
N ILE A 128 -10.90 -7.40 22.09
CA ILE A 128 -10.51 -7.56 20.68
C ILE A 128 -11.73 -7.47 19.77
N LEU A 129 -11.70 -6.54 18.82
CA LEU A 129 -12.65 -6.50 17.70
C LEU A 129 -12.21 -7.54 16.66
N VAL A 130 -13.05 -8.54 16.41
CA VAL A 130 -12.79 -9.56 15.39
C VAL A 130 -13.05 -8.97 14.01
N LEU A 131 -12.06 -9.05 13.12
CA LEU A 131 -12.13 -8.52 11.76
C LEU A 131 -12.62 -9.55 10.75
N GLY A 132 -12.27 -10.82 10.96
CA GLY A 132 -12.56 -11.90 10.04
C GLY A 132 -11.73 -13.14 10.32
N HIS A 133 -11.92 -14.17 9.50
CA HIS A 133 -11.18 -15.41 9.58
C HIS A 133 -10.61 -15.79 8.21
N GLU A 134 -9.46 -16.45 8.22
CA GLU A 134 -8.89 -17.13 7.06
C GLU A 134 -9.01 -18.64 7.29
N GLY A 135 -9.76 -19.30 6.40
CA GLY A 135 -9.85 -20.76 6.38
C GLY A 135 -8.64 -21.36 5.66
N GLY A 136 -8.03 -22.39 6.26
CA GLY A 136 -7.03 -23.21 5.58
C GLY A 136 -7.65 -24.24 4.65
N ALA A 137 -6.80 -25.01 3.97
CA ALA A 137 -7.22 -26.24 3.27
C ALA A 137 -7.71 -27.31 4.26
N ASP A 138 -7.24 -27.24 5.51
CA ASP A 138 -7.76 -28.03 6.62
C ASP A 138 -8.91 -27.25 7.31
N PRO A 139 -10.16 -27.74 7.25
CA PRO A 139 -11.31 -27.10 7.88
C PRO A 139 -11.26 -27.14 9.42
N THR A 140 -10.33 -27.90 10.02
CA THR A 140 -10.19 -28.02 11.48
C THR A 140 -9.33 -26.93 12.11
N LEU A 141 -8.57 -26.18 11.31
CA LEU A 141 -7.71 -25.07 11.73
C LEU A 141 -8.07 -23.80 10.98
N SER A 142 -8.51 -22.80 11.73
CA SER A 142 -8.84 -21.46 11.22
C SER A 142 -8.00 -20.41 11.92
N VAL A 143 -7.60 -19.38 11.18
CA VAL A 143 -6.94 -18.21 11.76
C VAL A 143 -7.96 -17.10 11.87
N LEU A 144 -8.18 -16.60 13.08
CA LEU A 144 -8.97 -15.39 13.31
C LEU A 144 -8.04 -14.20 13.43
N PHE A 145 -8.44 -13.07 12.87
CA PHE A 145 -7.72 -11.81 12.98
C PHE A 145 -8.57 -10.78 13.70
N GLY A 146 -7.93 -9.93 14.49
CA GLY A 146 -8.59 -8.91 15.27
C GLY A 146 -7.69 -7.71 15.55
N ILE A 147 -8.27 -6.65 16.10
CA ILE A 147 -7.53 -5.49 16.62
C ILE A 147 -7.90 -5.33 18.09
N ASP A 148 -6.88 -5.20 18.94
CA ASP A 148 -7.05 -5.02 20.38
C ASP A 148 -7.34 -3.55 20.78
N GLY A 149 -7.69 -3.33 22.05
CA GLY A 149 -7.88 -1.99 22.62
C GLY A 149 -6.60 -1.14 22.66
N GLN A 150 -5.42 -1.68 22.33
CA GLN A 150 -4.18 -0.93 22.10
C GLN A 150 -3.96 -0.59 20.63
N ARG A 151 -4.95 -0.92 19.77
CA ARG A 151 -4.98 -0.67 18.32
C ARG A 151 -3.94 -1.45 17.54
N GLY A 152 -3.48 -2.57 18.08
CA GLY A 152 -2.59 -3.46 17.36
C GLY A 152 -3.31 -4.71 16.88
N PHE A 153 -2.82 -5.24 15.78
CA PHE A 153 -3.35 -6.44 15.16
C PHE A 153 -2.98 -7.67 16.01
N ARG A 154 -3.95 -8.57 16.15
CA ARG A 154 -3.86 -9.83 16.87
C ARG A 154 -4.32 -10.94 15.96
N PHE A 155 -3.88 -12.15 16.25
CA PHE A 155 -4.45 -13.35 15.65
C PHE A 155 -4.73 -14.41 16.71
N ALA A 156 -5.66 -15.29 16.42
CA ALA A 156 -5.91 -16.51 17.17
C ALA A 156 -5.90 -17.69 16.21
N ILE A 157 -5.44 -18.85 16.68
CA ILE A 157 -5.62 -20.11 15.96
C ILE A 157 -6.72 -20.85 16.68
N GLY A 158 -7.80 -21.13 15.96
CA GLY A 158 -9.00 -21.72 16.50
C GLY A 158 -9.40 -22.97 15.72
N SER A 159 -9.86 -23.97 16.46
CA SER A 159 -10.58 -25.11 15.90
C SER A 159 -12.08 -24.90 16.01
N SER A 160 -12.83 -25.44 15.04
CA SER A 160 -14.29 -25.30 15.01
C SER A 160 -14.93 -25.77 16.32
N GLY A 161 -15.80 -24.93 16.90
CA GLY A 161 -16.54 -25.25 18.14
C GLY A 161 -15.80 -24.98 19.46
N LEU A 162 -14.54 -24.54 19.43
CA LEU A 162 -13.80 -24.12 20.63
C LEU A 162 -13.63 -22.60 20.68
N ALA A 163 -13.52 -22.07 21.90
CA ALA A 163 -13.19 -20.66 22.10
C ALA A 163 -11.77 -20.40 21.55
N PRO A 164 -11.59 -19.39 20.68
CA PRO A 164 -10.30 -19.13 20.06
C PRO A 164 -9.29 -18.61 21.10
N LEU A 165 -8.07 -19.14 21.07
CA LEU A 165 -6.97 -18.66 21.91
C LEU A 165 -6.18 -17.59 21.17
N TRP A 166 -6.33 -16.33 21.61
CA TRP A 166 -5.60 -15.21 21.04
C TRP A 166 -4.12 -15.26 21.42
N ASN A 167 -3.25 -15.09 20.42
CA ASN A 167 -1.83 -14.94 20.64
C ASN A 167 -1.57 -13.73 21.55
N GLY A 168 -0.61 -13.84 22.47
CA GLY A 168 -0.26 -12.78 23.43
C GLY A 168 0.47 -11.57 22.83
N GLN A 169 1.05 -11.71 21.64
CA GLN A 169 1.79 -10.66 20.93
C GLN A 169 0.85 -9.75 20.14
N THR A 170 1.22 -8.47 20.09
CA THR A 170 0.53 -7.45 19.29
C THR A 170 1.41 -7.03 18.12
N TYR A 171 0.81 -6.87 16.94
CA TYR A 171 1.49 -6.47 15.71
C TYR A 171 1.04 -5.08 15.25
N PRO A 172 1.92 -4.30 14.63
CA PRO A 172 1.65 -2.91 14.30
C PRO A 172 0.84 -2.72 13.00
N ASP A 173 0.70 -3.75 12.19
CA ASP A 173 -0.08 -3.80 10.95
C ASP A 173 -0.53 -5.24 10.67
N PHE A 174 -1.41 -5.41 9.68
CA PHE A 174 -2.00 -6.69 9.36
C PHE A 174 -1.02 -7.67 8.74
N ALA A 175 -0.09 -7.21 7.90
CA ALA A 175 0.87 -8.10 7.23
C ALA A 175 1.81 -8.77 8.23
N SER A 176 2.29 -8.02 9.25
CA SER A 176 3.02 -8.58 10.38
C SER A 176 2.21 -9.64 11.14
N ALA A 177 0.95 -9.35 11.48
CA ALA A 177 0.09 -10.32 12.17
C ALA A 177 -0.16 -11.58 11.33
N TRP A 178 -0.38 -11.39 10.02
CA TRP A 178 -0.62 -12.46 9.07
C TRP A 178 0.59 -13.38 8.91
N LEU A 179 1.80 -12.83 8.73
CA LEU A 179 3.04 -13.62 8.65
C LEU A 179 3.28 -14.42 9.93
N ALA A 180 3.09 -13.78 11.09
CA ALA A 180 3.22 -14.46 12.38
C ALA A 180 2.18 -15.58 12.55
N ALA A 181 0.93 -15.35 12.15
CA ALA A 181 -0.11 -16.36 12.18
C ALA A 181 0.23 -17.56 11.27
N ARG A 182 0.78 -17.29 10.08
CA ARG A 182 1.24 -18.32 9.14
C ARG A 182 2.41 -19.13 9.70
N ALA A 183 3.36 -18.49 10.39
CA ALA A 183 4.46 -19.20 11.06
C ALA A 183 3.93 -20.15 12.14
N VAL A 184 3.02 -19.68 13.01
CA VAL A 184 2.44 -20.55 14.06
C VAL A 184 1.58 -21.67 13.46
N HIS A 185 0.80 -21.38 12.40
CA HIS A 185 0.05 -22.41 11.69
C HIS A 185 0.99 -23.47 11.08
N ALA A 186 2.11 -23.06 10.46
CA ALA A 186 3.10 -23.98 9.93
C ALA A 186 3.76 -24.84 11.02
N LEU A 187 3.96 -24.27 12.21
CA LEU A 187 4.49 -24.98 13.38
C LEU A 187 3.51 -26.05 13.87
N ILE A 188 2.20 -25.74 13.94
CA ILE A 188 1.17 -26.72 14.32
C ILE A 188 1.09 -27.85 13.29
N ALA A 189 1.30 -27.54 12.01
CA ALA A 189 1.32 -28.52 10.92
C ALA A 189 2.68 -29.27 10.78
N ASP A 190 3.59 -29.14 11.74
CA ASP A 190 4.92 -29.76 11.78
C ASP A 190 5.78 -29.49 10.52
N SER A 191 5.63 -28.29 9.94
CA SER A 191 6.27 -27.88 8.70
C SER A 191 7.41 -26.89 8.95
N HIS A 192 8.55 -27.39 9.45
CA HIS A 192 9.68 -26.55 9.86
C HIS A 192 10.22 -25.63 8.76
N ALA A 193 10.29 -26.08 7.50
CA ALA A 193 10.74 -25.24 6.39
C ALA A 193 9.80 -24.04 6.17
N ASN A 194 8.49 -24.23 6.33
CA ASN A 194 7.50 -23.16 6.21
C ASN A 194 7.56 -22.20 7.41
N VAL A 195 7.83 -22.69 8.63
CA VAL A 195 8.04 -21.82 9.79
C VAL A 195 9.18 -20.85 9.52
N GLN A 196 10.34 -21.36 9.10
CA GLN A 196 11.52 -20.54 8.82
C GLN A 196 11.24 -19.52 7.71
N GLU A 197 10.55 -19.91 6.63
CA GLU A 197 10.17 -18.99 5.55
C GLU A 197 9.32 -17.82 6.07
N TYR A 198 8.30 -18.08 6.90
CA TYR A 198 7.43 -17.02 7.43
C TYR A 198 8.12 -16.14 8.49
N GLU A 199 9.03 -16.69 9.30
CA GLU A 199 9.82 -15.90 10.24
C GLU A 199 10.80 -14.96 9.51
N ILE A 200 11.48 -15.45 8.46
CA ILE A 200 12.34 -14.63 7.60
C ILE A 200 11.50 -13.54 6.91
N ALA A 201 10.37 -13.92 6.31
CA ALA A 201 9.45 -12.97 5.67
C ALA A 201 8.98 -11.88 6.63
N HIS A 202 8.68 -12.23 7.89
CA HIS A 202 8.29 -11.26 8.91
C HIS A 202 9.43 -10.27 9.21
N GLN A 203 10.67 -10.75 9.33
CA GLN A 203 11.82 -9.88 9.57
C GLN A 203 12.10 -8.93 8.39
N GLU A 204 11.95 -9.42 7.17
CA GLU A 204 12.09 -8.62 5.95
C GLU A 204 10.95 -7.59 5.82
N HIS A 205 9.73 -7.97 6.17
CA HIS A 205 8.59 -7.05 6.21
C HIS A 205 8.84 -5.90 7.20
N ILE A 206 9.42 -6.17 8.37
CA ILE A 206 9.79 -5.12 9.33
C ILE A 206 10.69 -4.05 8.68
N TRP A 207 11.59 -4.45 7.77
CA TRP A 207 12.40 -3.51 7.00
C TRP A 207 11.57 -2.78 5.94
N ALA A 208 10.71 -3.50 5.21
CA ALA A 208 9.81 -2.95 4.19
C ALA A 208 8.84 -1.90 4.77
N ARG A 209 8.38 -2.06 6.02
CA ARG A 209 7.49 -1.11 6.71
C ARG A 209 8.04 0.31 6.74
N ALA A 210 9.35 0.50 6.86
CA ALA A 210 9.96 1.84 6.82
C ALA A 210 9.77 2.52 5.45
N TRP A 211 9.64 1.74 4.38
CA TRP A 211 9.33 2.23 3.03
C TRP A 211 7.84 2.47 2.84
N HIS A 212 6.99 1.53 3.28
CA HIS A 212 5.53 1.68 3.26
C HIS A 212 5.10 2.93 4.02
N ARG A 213 5.69 3.16 5.20
CA ARG A 213 5.41 4.34 6.02
C ARG A 213 5.57 5.65 5.26
N ARG A 214 6.58 5.73 4.40
CA ARG A 214 6.92 6.93 3.62
C ARG A 214 6.34 6.89 2.21
N HIS A 215 5.40 5.98 1.91
CA HIS A 215 4.93 5.76 0.54
C HIS A 215 4.42 7.04 -0.14
N PHE A 216 3.68 7.89 0.58
CA PHE A 216 3.18 9.16 0.04
C PHE A 216 4.01 10.40 0.42
N HIS A 217 5.15 10.22 1.09
CA HIS A 217 6.00 11.35 1.44
C HIS A 217 6.60 11.94 0.17
N ARG A 218 6.61 13.27 0.07
CA ARG A 218 7.35 13.95 -0.99
C ARG A 218 8.85 13.72 -0.73
N HIS A 219 9.57 13.23 -1.73
CA HIS A 219 11.02 13.06 -1.67
C HIS A 219 11.70 14.44 -1.78
N ILE A 220 11.65 15.23 -0.72
CA ILE A 220 12.22 16.59 -0.68
C ILE A 220 13.67 16.55 -0.14
N THR A 221 14.03 15.53 0.63
CA THR A 221 15.25 15.55 1.47
C THR A 221 16.28 14.47 1.15
N ARG A 222 15.94 13.44 0.36
CA ARG A 222 16.91 12.41 -0.08
C ARG A 222 16.93 12.33 -1.61
N PRO A 223 18.12 12.33 -2.26
CA PRO A 223 18.24 12.02 -3.67
C PRO A 223 17.54 10.68 -3.99
N ALA A 224 16.71 10.66 -5.04
CA ALA A 224 15.98 9.45 -5.45
C ALA A 224 16.93 8.26 -5.73
N MET A 225 18.18 8.56 -6.11
CA MET A 225 19.24 7.57 -6.31
C MET A 225 19.67 6.88 -5.01
N ASP A 226 19.89 7.62 -3.92
CA ASP A 226 20.26 7.02 -2.63
C ASP A 226 19.19 6.03 -2.14
N MET A 227 17.93 6.41 -2.32
CA MET A 227 16.80 5.55 -1.99
C MET A 227 16.77 4.29 -2.86
N TYR A 228 17.06 4.43 -4.15
CA TYR A 228 17.14 3.28 -5.06
C TYR A 228 18.28 2.33 -4.71
N VAL A 229 19.47 2.85 -4.39
CA VAL A 229 20.63 2.04 -3.98
C VAL A 229 20.33 1.30 -2.68
N GLN A 230 19.83 2.00 -1.66
CA GLN A 230 19.45 1.41 -0.39
C GLN A 230 18.40 0.30 -0.56
N ALA A 231 17.33 0.56 -1.33
CA ALA A 231 16.30 -0.44 -1.56
C ALA A 231 16.83 -1.65 -2.34
N LYS A 232 17.76 -1.45 -3.28
CA LYS A 232 18.36 -2.53 -4.08
C LYS A 232 19.28 -3.41 -3.24
N GLU A 233 20.05 -2.84 -2.32
CA GLU A 233 20.85 -3.60 -1.35
C GLU A 233 19.95 -4.45 -0.45
N GLN A 234 18.86 -3.88 0.07
CA GLN A 234 17.89 -4.61 0.89
C GLN A 234 17.19 -5.73 0.11
N LEU A 235 16.82 -5.49 -1.16
CA LEU A 235 16.31 -6.53 -2.05
C LEU A 235 17.32 -7.69 -2.22
N GLY A 236 18.61 -7.36 -2.38
CA GLY A 236 19.68 -8.36 -2.49
C GLY A 236 19.89 -9.19 -1.22
N ALA A 237 19.50 -8.64 -0.05
CA ALA A 237 19.54 -9.33 1.23
C ALA A 237 18.31 -10.21 1.50
N CYS A 238 17.22 -10.05 0.74
CA CYS A 238 15.98 -10.80 0.95
C CYS A 238 16.13 -12.28 0.53
N GLN A 239 15.68 -13.15 1.42
CA GLN A 239 15.71 -14.59 1.31
C GLN A 239 14.30 -15.16 1.05
N SER A 240 13.26 -14.60 1.66
CA SER A 240 11.88 -15.07 1.49
C SER A 240 11.25 -14.61 0.16
N GLU A 241 10.27 -15.34 -0.33
CA GLU A 241 9.48 -14.93 -1.51
C GLU A 241 8.70 -13.63 -1.23
N PHE A 242 8.08 -13.55 -0.05
CA PHE A 242 7.28 -12.40 0.37
C PHE A 242 8.12 -11.12 0.42
N GLY A 243 9.25 -11.15 1.13
CA GLY A 243 10.12 -9.99 1.25
C GLY A 243 10.74 -9.58 -0.08
N ARG A 244 11.13 -10.54 -0.93
CA ARG A 244 11.58 -10.24 -2.31
C ARG A 244 10.52 -9.51 -3.12
N GLN A 245 9.26 -9.96 -3.05
CA GLN A 245 8.14 -9.34 -3.76
C GLN A 245 7.89 -7.90 -3.27
N GLU A 246 7.92 -7.68 -1.94
CA GLU A 246 7.77 -6.35 -1.36
C GLU A 246 8.91 -5.41 -1.80
N PHE A 247 10.16 -5.87 -1.67
CA PHE A 247 11.31 -5.06 -2.02
C PHE A 247 11.46 -4.84 -3.52
N GLU A 248 11.05 -5.78 -4.38
CA GLU A 248 10.97 -5.52 -5.82
C GLU A 248 10.03 -4.36 -6.12
N THR A 249 8.87 -4.32 -5.45
CA THR A 249 7.91 -3.23 -5.62
C THR A 249 8.50 -1.89 -5.17
N ILE A 250 9.20 -1.87 -4.03
CA ILE A 250 9.88 -0.68 -3.50
C ILE A 250 10.98 -0.20 -4.46
N VAL A 251 11.84 -1.09 -4.95
CA VAL A 251 12.91 -0.77 -5.89
C VAL A 251 12.35 -0.25 -7.21
N ASN A 252 11.29 -0.89 -7.73
CA ASN A 252 10.64 -0.48 -8.97
C ASN A 252 10.01 0.91 -8.83
N LYS A 253 9.42 1.22 -7.67
CA LYS A 253 8.93 2.57 -7.35
C LYS A 253 10.04 3.61 -7.30
N ALA A 254 11.17 3.30 -6.65
CA ALA A 254 12.32 4.20 -6.60
C ALA A 254 12.88 4.47 -8.00
N ALA A 255 12.95 3.43 -8.85
CA ALA A 255 13.32 3.57 -10.26
C ALA A 255 12.35 4.48 -11.03
N PHE A 256 11.04 4.31 -10.81
CA PHE A 256 10.03 5.20 -11.40
C PHE A 256 10.24 6.67 -10.97
N HIS A 257 10.53 6.94 -9.69
CA HIS A 257 10.83 8.30 -9.24
C HIS A 257 12.07 8.92 -9.87
N ILE A 258 13.12 8.12 -10.11
CA ILE A 258 14.32 8.57 -10.83
C ILE A 258 13.94 8.97 -12.27
N THR A 259 13.21 8.10 -12.98
CA THR A 259 12.80 8.38 -14.36
C THR A 259 11.85 9.58 -14.45
N TRP A 260 10.90 9.69 -13.53
CA TRP A 260 10.00 10.84 -13.42
C TRP A 260 10.77 12.14 -13.17
N SER A 261 11.78 12.11 -12.29
CA SER A 261 12.63 13.28 -12.01
C SER A 261 13.47 13.68 -13.22
N ALA A 262 14.05 12.69 -13.93
CA ALA A 262 14.79 12.93 -15.17
C ALA A 262 13.94 13.63 -16.22
N PHE A 263 12.69 13.17 -16.41
CA PHE A 263 11.72 13.78 -17.32
C PHE A 263 11.50 15.26 -16.99
N HIS A 264 11.12 15.57 -15.74
CA HIS A 264 10.75 16.93 -15.34
C HIS A 264 11.94 17.89 -15.32
N ARG A 265 13.17 17.37 -15.20
CA ARG A 265 14.41 18.16 -15.27
C ARG A 265 14.99 18.23 -16.69
N ASN A 266 14.33 17.65 -17.69
CA ASN A 266 14.81 17.57 -19.08
C ASN A 266 16.22 16.98 -19.21
N MET A 267 16.52 15.92 -18.46
CA MET A 267 17.82 15.23 -18.50
C MET A 267 17.65 13.73 -18.76
N THR A 268 18.74 13.07 -19.16
CA THR A 268 18.71 11.61 -19.32
C THR A 268 18.78 10.89 -17.98
N ILE A 269 18.37 9.62 -17.94
CA ILE A 269 18.53 8.79 -16.74
C ILE A 269 20.03 8.63 -16.40
N ALA A 270 20.90 8.53 -17.40
CA ALA A 270 22.35 8.49 -17.19
C ALA A 270 22.89 9.77 -16.54
N ASP A 271 22.42 10.95 -16.96
CA ASP A 271 22.82 12.22 -16.34
C ASP A 271 22.42 12.28 -14.86
N MET A 272 21.20 11.83 -14.53
CA MET A 272 20.75 11.70 -13.12
C MET A 272 21.65 10.77 -12.29
N ILE A 273 22.15 9.68 -12.88
CA ILE A 273 23.07 8.74 -12.21
C ILE A 273 24.43 9.41 -11.99
N ALA A 274 24.95 10.09 -13.01
CA ALA A 274 26.24 10.77 -12.97
C ALA A 274 26.27 11.88 -11.91
N GLU A 275 25.19 12.66 -11.77
CA GLU A 275 25.03 13.66 -10.69
C GLU A 275 25.13 13.06 -9.29
N SER A 276 24.88 11.76 -9.15
CA SER A 276 24.87 11.06 -7.86
C SER A 276 26.22 10.40 -7.51
N ASN A 277 27.31 10.69 -8.23
CA ASN A 277 28.66 10.14 -8.02
C ASN A 277 28.75 8.60 -8.02
N MET A 278 27.81 7.93 -8.69
CA MET A 278 27.80 6.48 -8.87
C MET A 278 28.60 6.15 -10.13
N GLY A 279 29.72 5.42 -10.00
CA GLY A 279 30.76 5.26 -11.03
C GLY A 279 30.35 4.73 -12.42
N GLU A 280 31.36 4.56 -13.28
CA GLU A 280 31.34 4.53 -14.77
C GLU A 280 30.38 3.56 -15.52
N THR A 281 29.59 2.71 -14.85
CA THR A 281 28.67 1.77 -15.54
C THR A 281 27.27 2.36 -15.79
N GLU A 282 27.19 3.62 -16.22
CA GLU A 282 25.97 4.44 -16.30
C GLU A 282 24.91 3.88 -17.27
N LEU A 283 25.34 3.40 -18.44
CA LEU A 283 24.48 2.92 -19.53
C LEU A 283 23.58 1.73 -19.15
N ARG A 284 24.19 0.67 -18.62
CA ARG A 284 23.47 -0.56 -18.25
C ARG A 284 22.52 -0.29 -17.10
N GLN A 285 22.92 0.55 -16.14
CA GLN A 285 22.06 0.93 -15.02
C GLN A 285 20.87 1.77 -15.48
N ALA A 286 21.06 2.73 -16.38
CA ALA A 286 19.97 3.56 -16.90
C ALA A 286 18.86 2.73 -17.56
N ASN A 287 19.22 1.74 -18.37
CA ASN A 287 18.24 0.83 -18.99
C ASN A 287 17.55 -0.09 -17.98
N ILE A 288 18.26 -0.55 -16.95
CA ILE A 288 17.66 -1.34 -15.85
C ILE A 288 16.65 -0.49 -15.08
N ILE A 289 17.00 0.76 -14.74
CA ILE A 289 16.10 1.70 -14.06
C ILE A 289 14.85 1.93 -14.90
N LYS A 290 15.00 2.22 -16.21
CA LYS A 290 13.85 2.41 -17.10
C LYS A 290 12.94 1.17 -17.17
N ARG A 291 13.52 -0.04 -17.25
CA ARG A 291 12.75 -1.29 -17.24
C ARG A 291 11.99 -1.48 -15.92
N ARG A 292 12.64 -1.23 -14.78
CA ARG A 292 12.00 -1.33 -13.46
C ARG A 292 10.89 -0.29 -13.26
N ALA A 293 11.10 0.93 -13.75
CA ALA A 293 10.06 1.96 -13.77
C ALA A 293 8.84 1.52 -14.58
N ARG A 294 9.05 0.88 -15.75
CA ARG A 294 7.96 0.31 -16.55
C ARG A 294 7.21 -0.80 -15.80
N THR A 295 7.92 -1.71 -15.13
CA THR A 295 7.29 -2.73 -14.27
C THR A 295 6.41 -2.09 -13.20
N TYR A 296 6.87 -1.01 -12.54
CA TYR A 296 6.07 -0.31 -11.54
C TYR A 296 4.77 0.26 -12.11
N ILE A 297 4.81 0.85 -13.31
CA ILE A 297 3.60 1.36 -13.98
C ILE A 297 2.62 0.22 -14.25
N THR A 298 3.11 -0.89 -14.82
CA THR A 298 2.25 -2.03 -15.15
C THR A 298 1.58 -2.65 -13.93
N THR A 299 2.27 -2.76 -12.79
CA THR A 299 1.76 -3.51 -11.63
C THR A 299 1.13 -2.64 -10.55
N CYS A 300 1.63 -1.42 -10.36
CA CYS A 300 1.32 -0.60 -9.18
C CYS A 300 0.68 0.75 -9.50
N VAL A 301 0.73 1.22 -10.75
CA VAL A 301 -0.03 2.41 -11.16
C VAL A 301 -1.44 2.00 -11.53
N ASP A 302 -2.37 2.85 -11.12
CA ASP A 302 -3.78 2.76 -11.46
C ASP A 302 -3.98 2.61 -12.98
N PRO A 303 -4.74 1.61 -13.48
CA PRO A 303 -4.99 1.45 -14.90
C PRO A 303 -5.42 2.71 -15.65
N ILE A 304 -6.16 3.63 -15.00
CA ILE A 304 -6.56 4.91 -15.61
C ILE A 304 -5.35 5.80 -15.93
N GLN A 305 -4.34 5.81 -15.07
CA GLN A 305 -3.18 6.71 -15.18
C GLN A 305 -2.04 6.09 -16.01
N ARG A 306 -2.09 4.78 -16.29
CA ARG A 306 -1.01 4.09 -17.02
C ARG A 306 -0.68 4.73 -18.37
N PRO A 307 -1.64 5.08 -19.24
CA PRO A 307 -1.31 5.64 -20.55
C PRO A 307 -0.46 6.91 -20.47
N GLU A 308 -0.80 7.82 -19.55
CA GLU A 308 -0.03 9.04 -19.34
C GLU A 308 1.39 8.75 -18.82
N MET A 309 1.51 7.82 -17.87
CA MET A 309 2.80 7.44 -17.30
C MET A 309 3.68 6.68 -18.29
N ASP A 310 3.10 5.88 -19.18
CA ASP A 310 3.82 5.19 -20.26
C ASP A 310 4.35 6.19 -21.29
N ILE A 311 3.55 7.19 -21.69
CA ILE A 311 3.99 8.29 -22.55
C ILE A 311 5.17 9.05 -21.91
N LEU A 312 5.11 9.29 -20.60
CA LEU A 312 6.23 9.88 -19.87
C LEU A 312 7.49 9.02 -20.03
N LEU A 313 7.41 7.71 -19.76
CA LEU A 313 8.56 6.81 -19.89
C LEU A 313 9.12 6.74 -21.31
N ASP A 314 8.28 6.77 -22.33
CA ASP A 314 8.72 6.74 -23.71
C ASP A 314 9.49 8.00 -24.09
N ARG A 315 9.11 9.15 -23.53
CA ARG A 315 9.79 10.44 -23.75
C ARG A 315 11.10 10.58 -22.97
N VAL A 316 11.28 9.89 -21.85
CA VAL A 316 12.56 9.95 -21.12
C VAL A 316 13.64 9.17 -21.87
N ILE A 317 14.71 9.86 -22.22
CA ILE A 317 15.88 9.27 -22.84
C ILE A 317 16.73 8.58 -21.77
N SER A 318 17.06 7.30 -21.96
CA SER A 318 17.92 6.58 -21.02
C SER A 318 19.34 7.14 -21.01
N TYR A 319 19.87 7.46 -22.19
CA TYR A 319 21.25 7.90 -22.40
C TYR A 319 21.39 8.60 -23.76
N LEU A 320 22.25 9.62 -23.83
CA LEU A 320 22.72 10.23 -25.07
C LEU A 320 24.22 9.92 -25.26
N PRO A 321 24.64 9.33 -26.39
CA PRO A 321 26.06 9.17 -26.68
C PRO A 321 26.75 10.52 -26.70
N ARG A 322 27.75 10.73 -25.83
CA ARG A 322 28.61 11.90 -25.94
C ARG A 322 29.33 11.81 -27.28
N ARG A 323 28.96 12.67 -28.24
CA ARG A 323 29.73 12.84 -29.47
C ARG A 323 31.03 13.53 -29.06
N CYS A 324 32.16 12.82 -29.17
CA CYS A 324 33.46 13.47 -29.09
C CYS A 324 33.52 14.51 -30.23
N ALA A 325 33.82 15.76 -29.88
CA ALA A 325 34.14 16.82 -30.83
C ALA A 325 35.62 16.74 -31.21
#